data_AF-A0A512AZ28-F1
#
_entry.id   AF-A0A512AZ28-F1
#
_cell.length_a   1.000
_cell.length_b   1.000
_cell.length_c   1.000
_cell.angle_alpha   90.00
_cell.angle_beta   90.00
_cell.angle_gamma   90.00
#
_symmetry.space_group_name_H-M   'P 1'
#
loop_
_entity.id
_entity.type
_entity.pdbx_description
1 polymer ?
#
loop_
_entity_poly.entity_id
_entity_poly.type
_entity_poly.pdbx_seq_one_letter_code
_entity_poly.pdbx_strand_id
1 'polypeptide(L)'
;MCEVKRLYQNNFGEISQCGCSARIQLNFGNFVLGLSETELEVLQGYSPPLYEQEKEAGRPTNERNIYLSPSVYHLMLAFSLEELAGLMDLINQASIVLQIQKILKEN
;
A
#
# COMPACT_ATOMS: atom_id res chain seq x y z
N MET A 1 6.11 8.77 -23.34
CA MET A 1 5.98 9.11 -21.90
C MET A 1 4.76 8.37 -21.40
N CYS A 2 4.87 7.46 -20.40
CA CYS A 2 3.67 6.79 -19.88
C CYS A 2 2.81 7.83 -19.17
N GLU A 3 1.53 7.90 -19.50
CA GLU A 3 0.57 8.67 -18.72
C GLU A 3 0.25 7.89 -17.43
N VAL A 4 0.58 8.50 -16.29
CA VAL A 4 0.30 7.95 -14.96
C VAL A 4 -0.92 8.66 -14.42
N LYS A 5 -1.98 7.90 -14.15
CA LYS A 5 -3.21 8.43 -13.57
C LYS A 5 -3.20 8.21 -12.06
N ARG A 6 -3.37 9.29 -11.28
CA ARG A 6 -3.64 9.20 -9.84
C ARG A 6 -5.08 8.72 -9.64
N LEU A 7 -5.25 7.73 -8.77
CA LEU A 7 -6.53 7.08 -8.47
C LEU A 7 -7.06 7.49 -7.09
N TYR A 8 -6.17 7.60 -6.10
CA TYR A 8 -6.50 7.95 -4.72
C TYR A 8 -5.28 8.57 -4.01
N GLN A 9 -5.51 9.37 -2.97
CA GLN A 9 -4.46 9.94 -2.14
C GLN A 9 -4.96 10.13 -0.70
N ASN A 10 -4.09 9.86 0.27
CA ASN A 10 -4.25 10.25 1.67
C ASN A 10 -3.02 11.02 2.15
N ASN A 11 -2.92 11.27 3.46
CA ASN A 11 -1.80 12.02 4.05
C ASN A 11 -0.45 11.29 3.95
N PHE A 12 -0.47 9.95 3.83
CA PHE A 12 0.74 9.14 3.77
C PHE A 12 1.28 8.97 2.35
N GLY A 13 0.39 8.84 1.36
CA GLY A 13 0.78 8.60 -0.02
C GLY A 13 -0.37 8.58 -1.01
N GLU A 14 -0.12 8.03 -2.18
CA GLU A 14 -1.09 7.96 -3.28
C GLU A 14 -1.05 6.64 -4.03
N ILE A 15 -2.17 6.33 -4.67
CA ILE A 15 -2.34 5.21 -5.57
C ILE A 15 -2.36 5.76 -6.98
N SER A 16 -1.53 5.20 -7.84
CA SER A 16 -1.51 5.56 -9.26
C SER A 16 -1.48 4.30 -10.13
N GLN A 17 -1.78 4.48 -11.41
CA GLN A 17 -1.71 3.42 -12.41
C GLN A 17 -1.16 3.99 -13.71
N CYS A 18 -0.13 3.35 -14.25
CA CYS A 18 0.42 3.68 -15.56
C CYS A 18 -0.36 2.93 -16.64
N GLY A 19 -0.79 3.62 -17.70
CA GLY A 19 -1.53 2.99 -18.80
C GLY A 19 -0.77 1.85 -19.51
N CYS A 20 0.54 1.72 -19.29
CA CYS A 20 1.37 0.65 -19.83
C CYS A 20 1.38 -0.64 -18.99
N SER A 21 0.86 -0.61 -17.76
CA SER A 21 0.95 -1.72 -16.82
C SER A 21 -0.39 -2.00 -16.16
N ALA A 22 -0.73 -3.28 -16.02
CA ALA A 22 -1.88 -3.69 -15.22
C ALA A 22 -1.64 -3.52 -13.70
N ARG A 23 -0.42 -3.17 -13.29
CA ARG A 23 -0.05 -3.04 -11.87
C ARG A 23 -0.56 -1.72 -11.28
N ILE A 24 -1.03 -1.80 -10.04
CA ILE A 24 -1.26 -0.61 -9.21
C ILE A 24 0.07 -0.19 -8.59
N GLN A 25 0.29 1.12 -8.53
CA GLN A 25 1.44 1.73 -7.89
C GLN A 25 1.00 2.35 -6.57
N LEU A 26 1.58 1.89 -5.46
CA LEU A 26 1.52 2.59 -4.18
C LEU A 26 2.75 3.50 -4.07
N ASN A 27 2.53 4.80 -3.94
CA ASN A 27 3.58 5.80 -3.89
C ASN A 27 3.56 6.45 -2.50
N PHE A 28 4.68 6.42 -1.79
CA PHE A 28 4.82 7.04 -0.49
C PHE A 28 6.29 7.42 -0.25
N GLY A 29 6.52 8.62 0.28
CA GLY A 29 7.86 9.20 0.36
C GLY A 29 8.56 9.20 -1.01
N ASN A 30 9.72 8.55 -1.07
CA ASN A 30 10.52 8.37 -2.29
C ASN A 30 10.42 6.96 -2.88
N PHE A 31 9.44 6.16 -2.45
CA PHE A 31 9.26 4.78 -2.88
C PHE A 31 8.00 4.62 -3.73
N VAL A 32 8.09 3.72 -4.70
CA VAL A 32 6.96 3.26 -5.51
C VAL A 32 6.95 1.74 -5.49
N LEU A 33 5.85 1.15 -5.01
CA LEU A 33 5.61 -0.28 -5.05
C LEU A 33 4.63 -0.58 -6.19
N GLY A 34 5.12 -1.18 -7.26
CA GLY A 34 4.28 -1.67 -8.36
C GLY A 34 3.78 -3.08 -8.07
N LEU A 35 2.53 -3.19 -7.65
CA LEU A 35 1.90 -4.41 -7.17
C LEU A 35 0.97 -5.02 -8.23
N SER A 36 1.09 -6.34 -8.40
CA SER A 36 0.03 -7.17 -8.97
C SER A 36 -1.13 -7.31 -7.98
N GLU A 37 -2.26 -7.84 -8.45
CA GLU A 37 -3.41 -8.11 -7.60
C GLU A 37 -3.07 -9.10 -6.47
N THR A 38 -2.39 -10.21 -6.77
CA THR A 38 -2.01 -11.20 -5.76
C THR A 38 -1.06 -10.63 -4.70
N GLU A 39 -0.11 -9.76 -5.09
CA GLU A 39 0.76 -9.08 -4.12
C GLU A 39 -0.02 -8.10 -3.24
N LEU A 40 -1.04 -7.44 -3.79
CA LEU A 40 -1.92 -6.56 -3.01
C LEU A 40 -2.78 -7.35 -2.03
N GLU A 41 -3.33 -8.51 -2.42
CA GLU A 41 -4.08 -9.41 -1.54
C GLU A 41 -3.22 -9.90 -0.36
N VAL A 42 -1.95 -10.22 -0.62
CA VAL A 42 -0.99 -10.59 0.44
C VAL A 42 -0.80 -9.43 1.43
N LEU A 43 -0.61 -8.20 0.94
CA LEU A 43 -0.48 -7.03 1.79
C LEU A 43 -1.76 -6.76 2.59
N GLN A 44 -2.94 -6.91 1.98
CA GLN A 44 -4.23 -6.77 2.65
C GLN A 44 -4.41 -7.74 3.82
N GLY A 45 -3.99 -9.00 3.66
CA GLY A 45 -4.06 -9.98 4.74
C GLY A 45 -3.04 -9.72 5.84
N TYR A 46 -1.87 -9.18 5.48
CA TYR A 46 -0.75 -9.00 6.40
C TYR A 46 -0.78 -7.71 7.22
N SER A 47 -1.19 -6.58 6.63
CA SER A 47 -1.08 -5.27 7.29
C SER A 47 -2.03 -5.07 8.49
N PRO A 48 -3.29 -5.51 8.49
CA PRO A 48 -4.18 -5.29 9.64
C PRO A 48 -3.75 -6.03 10.92
N PRO A 49 -3.38 -7.33 10.89
CA PRO A 49 -2.86 -8.01 12.08
C PRO A 49 -1.60 -7.35 12.63
N LEU A 50 -0.69 -6.92 11.76
CA LEU A 50 0.52 -6.20 12.17
C LEU A 50 0.16 -4.89 12.90
N TYR A 51 -0.76 -4.11 12.34
CA TYR A 51 -1.18 -2.85 12.95
C TYR A 51 -1.79 -3.04 14.35
N GLU A 52 -2.73 -3.98 14.50
CA GLU A 52 -3.34 -4.23 15.81
C GLU A 52 -2.32 -4.78 16.81
N GLN A 53 -1.42 -5.67 16.40
CA GLN A 53 -0.35 -6.17 17.26
C GLN A 53 0.55 -5.04 17.78
N GLU A 54 1.00 -4.13 16.90
CA GLU A 54 1.90 -3.04 17.28
C GLU A 54 1.19 -1.96 18.11
N LYS A 55 -0.10 -1.74 17.85
CA LYS A 55 -0.96 -0.87 18.66
C LYS A 55 -1.19 -1.43 20.07
N GLU A 56 -1.47 -2.73 20.19
CA GLU A 56 -1.62 -3.42 21.49
C GLU A 56 -0.32 -3.44 22.29
N ALA A 57 0.83 -3.52 21.61
CA ALA A 57 2.15 -3.39 22.23
C ALA A 57 2.45 -1.98 22.78
N GLY A 58 1.57 -1.00 22.57
CA GLY A 58 1.70 0.36 23.11
C GLY A 58 2.79 1.18 22.42
N ARG A 59 3.07 0.90 21.14
CA ARG A 59 4.09 1.63 20.38
C ARG A 59 3.72 3.11 20.22
N PRO A 60 4.69 4.04 20.28
CA PRO A 60 4.45 5.44 19.98
C PRO A 60 3.88 5.60 18.57
N THR A 61 2.84 6.44 18.45
CA THR A 61 2.09 6.58 17.19
C THR A 61 2.92 7.18 16.05
N ASN A 62 3.92 8.00 16.38
CA ASN A 62 4.70 8.83 15.46
C ASN A 62 6.17 8.38 15.29
N GLU A 63 6.61 7.32 15.96
CA GLU A 63 7.98 6.83 15.83
C GLU A 63 8.08 5.68 14.82
N ARG A 64 9.04 5.78 13.89
CA ARG A 64 9.28 4.76 12.86
C ARG A 64 10.00 3.54 13.41
N ASN A 65 9.26 2.63 14.04
CA ASN A 65 9.79 1.46 14.72
C ASN A 65 9.11 0.14 14.32
N ILE A 66 8.22 0.17 13.32
CA ILE A 66 7.59 -0.98 12.69
C ILE A 66 8.30 -1.24 11.37
N TYR A 67 8.86 -2.43 11.19
CA TYR A 67 9.73 -2.73 10.05
C TYR A 67 9.09 -3.77 9.12
N LEU A 68 8.91 -3.39 7.86
CA LEU A 68 8.55 -4.32 6.79
C LEU A 68 9.80 -4.67 5.99
N SER A 69 10.06 -5.97 5.88
CA SER A 69 11.14 -6.50 5.05
C SER A 69 10.53 -7.10 3.78
N PRO A 70 10.44 -6.33 2.67
CA PRO A 70 10.13 -6.95 1.38
C PRO A 70 11.16 -8.03 1.06
N SER A 71 10.84 -8.97 0.17
CA SER A 71 11.71 -10.10 -0.22
C SER A 71 13.03 -9.72 -0.93
N VAL A 72 13.44 -8.45 -0.83
CA VAL A 72 14.69 -7.90 -1.33
C VAL A 72 15.69 -7.88 -0.18
N TYR A 73 16.80 -8.62 -0.35
CA TYR A 73 17.87 -8.67 0.63
C TYR A 73 18.36 -7.25 0.98
N HIS A 74 18.48 -6.96 2.28
CA HIS A 74 18.94 -5.68 2.84
C HIS A 74 18.04 -4.46 2.61
N LEU A 75 16.81 -4.63 2.12
CA LEU A 75 15.80 -3.56 2.10
C LEU A 75 14.86 -3.70 3.30
N MET A 76 14.75 -2.65 4.11
CA MET A 76 13.75 -2.53 5.16
C MET A 76 13.02 -1.19 5.01
N LEU A 77 11.71 -1.24 5.14
CA LEU A 77 10.85 -0.07 5.21
C LEU A 77 10.41 0.11 6.66
N ALA A 78 10.65 1.29 7.21
CA ALA A 78 10.28 1.63 8.59
C ALA A 78 9.06 2.56 8.58
N PHE A 79 8.07 2.22 9.40
CA PHE A 79 6.81 2.97 9.53
C PHE A 79 6.55 3.28 11.00
N SER A 80 5.93 4.44 11.23
CA SER A 80 5.19 4.68 12.46
C SER A 80 3.83 3.99 12.42
N LEU A 81 3.12 3.97 13.55
CA LEU A 81 1.76 3.42 13.58
C LEU A 81 0.80 4.26 12.70
N GLU A 82 0.96 5.58 12.68
CA GLU A 82 0.20 6.48 11.80
C GLU A 82 0.48 6.21 10.33
N GLU A 83 1.75 6.04 9.96
CA GLU A 83 2.16 5.72 8.59
C GLU A 83 1.65 4.34 8.16
N LEU A 84 1.66 3.35 9.07
CA LEU A 84 1.09 2.03 8.81
C LEU A 84 -0.42 2.10 8.60
N ALA A 85 -1.15 2.90 9.39
CA ALA A 85 -2.58 3.13 9.17
C ALA A 85 -2.84 3.79 7.80
N GLY A 86 -2.04 4.79 7.43
CA GLY A 86 -2.09 5.42 6.11
C GLY A 86 -1.80 4.43 4.98
N LEU A 87 -0.81 3.56 5.14
CA LEU A 87 -0.50 2.50 4.18
C LEU A 87 -1.66 1.50 4.05
N MET A 88 -2.28 1.10 5.16
CA MET A 88 -3.44 0.20 5.16
C MET A 88 -4.62 0.79 4.38
N ASP A 89 -4.90 2.08 4.56
CA ASP A 89 -5.92 2.78 3.78
C ASP A 89 -5.58 2.78 2.28
N LEU A 90 -4.34 3.08 1.89
CA LEU A 90 -3.92 2.97 0.48
C LEU A 90 -4.10 1.54 -0.07
N ILE A 91 -3.74 0.52 0.70
CA ILE A 91 -3.90 -0.88 0.29
C ILE A 91 -5.40 -1.22 0.09
N ASN A 92 -6.26 -0.78 0.99
CA ASN A 92 -7.71 -1.01 0.89
C ASN A 92 -8.31 -0.30 -0.32
N GLN A 93 -7.97 0.97 -0.55
CA GLN A 93 -8.44 1.73 -1.71
C GLN A 93 -7.94 1.13 -3.02
N ALA A 94 -6.70 0.63 -3.07
CA ALA A 94 -6.17 -0.05 -4.25
C ALA A 94 -7.01 -1.28 -4.62
N SER A 95 -7.39 -2.08 -3.62
CA SER A 95 -8.21 -3.26 -3.82
C SER A 95 -9.61 -2.92 -4.31
N ILE A 96 -10.23 -1.87 -3.74
CA ILE A 96 -11.53 -1.39 -4.20
C ILE A 96 -11.44 -0.96 -5.67
N VAL A 97 -10.39 -0.23 -6.06
CA VAL A 97 -10.21 0.19 -7.44
C VAL A 97 -10.06 -1.01 -8.38
N LEU A 98 -9.30 -2.04 -8.01
CA LEU A 98 -9.20 -3.27 -8.82
C LEU A 98 -10.55 -3.99 -8.96
N GLN A 99 -11.31 -4.09 -7.87
CA GLN A 99 -12.64 -4.70 -7.90
C GLN A 99 -13.60 -3.94 -8.82
N ILE A 100 -13.61 -2.60 -8.74
CA ILE A 100 -14.41 -1.75 -9.64
C ILE A 100 -13.97 -1.95 -11.09
N GLN A 101 -12.66 -1.98 -11.37
CA GLN A 101 -12.15 -2.19 -12.72
C GLN A 101 -12.53 -3.57 -13.30
N LYS A 102 -12.59 -4.61 -12.47
CA LYS A 102 -13.08 -5.93 -12.89
C LYS A 102 -14.55 -5.88 -13.28
N ILE A 103 -15.39 -5.33 -12.41
CA ILE A 103 -16.83 -5.19 -12.67
C ILE A 103 -17.10 -4.39 -13.96
N LEU A 104 -16.35 -3.30 -14.18
CA LEU A 104 -16.51 -2.46 -15.38
C LEU A 104 -15.97 -3.08 -16.67
N LYS A 105 -15.08 -4.09 -16.59
CA LYS A 105 -14.57 -4.83 -17.76
C LYS A 105 -15.41 -6.05 -18.11
N GLU A 106 -16.17 -6.57 -17.15
CA GLU A 106 -17.08 -7.70 -17.32
C GLU A 106 -18.45 -7.29 -17.91
N ASN A 107 -18.71 -5.98 -18.03
CA ASN A 107 -19.86 -5.40 -18.75
C ASN A 107 -19.42 -4.76 -20.07
#